data_AF-V5GZB4-F1
#
_entry.id   AF-V5GZB4-F1
#
_cell.length_a   1.000
_cell.length_b   1.000
_cell.length_c   1.000
_cell.angle_alpha   90.00
_cell.angle_beta   90.00
_cell.angle_gamma   90.00
#
_symmetry.space_group_name_H-M   'P 1'
#
loop_
_entity.id
_entity.type
_entity.pdbx_description
1 polymer ?
#
loop_
_entity_poly.entity_id
_entity_poly.type
_entity_poly.pdbx_seq_one_letter_code
_entity_poly.pdbx_strand_id
1 'polypeptide(L)'
;QEEELAKTEKIEKLFEKLIAVNKNLAEKNKVSETVSKDFNETSSEVQTKRHALDALKELVQVFRDQTSIQEKIQNEAQPHEIKNLEINSELLKKRLDLMSESCEQLEEILKQKEAYKKVLERELTTLKPEIHGLARERDKYMRWLQQRGFSLPKINQVINRNIEETSEECEVDTETLPHNDEKTWLMLNCSRTEAERLLDGKPDGTFLIRKSRHVDKYALSVVCNGSVNHCIINETSKGLGFTEPYNIYPTLKDLVLHYATNSLEIHNDLLNTVLAYPILACNGSYIGENPPIYVS
;
A
#
# COMPACT_ATOMS: atom_id res chain seq x y z
N GLN A 1 28.88 17.60 26.27
CA GLN A 1 29.75 16.93 25.27
C GLN A 1 29.03 16.74 23.94
N GLU A 2 27.82 16.17 23.89
CA GLU A 2 27.11 15.97 22.62
C GLU A 2 26.64 17.28 21.94
N GLU A 3 26.20 18.29 22.69
CA GLU A 3 25.84 19.61 22.13
C GLU A 3 27.06 20.41 21.62
N GLU A 4 28.25 20.16 22.17
CA GLU A 4 29.52 20.72 21.69
C GLU A 4 29.94 20.04 20.36
N LEU A 5 29.68 18.73 20.22
CA LEU A 5 29.89 17.99 18.98
C LEU A 5 28.95 18.49 17.86
N ALA A 6 27.68 18.75 18.18
CA ALA A 6 26.72 19.30 17.23
C ALA A 6 27.11 20.71 16.72
N LYS A 7 27.85 21.47 17.52
CA LYS A 7 28.40 22.80 17.17
C LYS A 7 29.68 22.75 16.34
N THR A 8 30.37 21.61 16.31
CA THR A 8 31.64 21.43 15.56
C THR A 8 31.51 20.53 14.35
N GLU A 9 30.48 19.66 14.32
CA GLU A 9 30.22 18.74 13.21
C GLU A 9 29.67 19.47 11.98
N LYS A 10 30.07 18.98 10.80
CA LYS A 10 29.64 19.53 9.51
C LYS A 10 28.14 19.34 9.32
N ILE A 11 27.49 20.35 8.75
CA ILE A 11 26.03 20.34 8.51
C ILE A 11 25.63 19.17 7.61
N GLU A 12 26.43 18.82 6.58
CA GLU A 12 26.14 17.69 5.69
C GLU A 12 26.05 16.37 6.48
N LYS A 13 27.02 16.14 7.40
CA LYS A 13 27.03 14.93 8.24
C LYS A 13 25.86 14.85 9.20
N LEU A 14 25.34 15.98 9.68
CA LEU A 14 24.14 16.01 10.53
C LEU A 14 22.88 15.64 9.74
N PHE A 15 22.77 16.10 8.49
CA PHE A 15 21.68 15.68 7.60
C PHE A 15 21.79 14.20 7.21
N GLU A 16 22.98 13.69 6.88
CA GLU A 16 23.21 12.27 6.60
C GLU A 16 22.75 11.37 7.75
N LYS A 17 23.16 11.71 8.99
CA LYS A 17 22.74 10.97 10.20
C LYS A 17 21.23 11.06 10.44
N LEU A 18 20.63 12.24 10.25
CA LEU A 18 19.18 12.42 10.39
C LEU A 18 18.39 11.59 9.38
N ILE A 19 18.81 11.57 8.12
CA ILE A 19 18.19 10.77 7.05
C ILE A 19 18.28 9.29 7.40
N ALA A 20 19.46 8.81 7.82
CA ALA A 20 19.66 7.41 8.21
C ALA A 20 18.78 6.99 9.39
N VAL A 21 18.72 7.81 10.45
CA VAL A 21 17.86 7.54 11.62
C VAL A 21 16.39 7.56 11.24
N ASN A 22 15.97 8.50 10.38
CA ASN A 22 14.58 8.59 9.94
C ASN A 22 14.17 7.41 9.04
N LYS A 23 15.06 6.97 8.13
CA LYS A 23 14.84 5.77 7.31
C LYS A 23 14.68 4.53 8.18
N ASN A 24 15.59 4.31 9.13
CA ASN A 24 15.50 3.19 10.07
C ASN A 24 14.22 3.25 10.93
N LEU A 25 13.85 4.43 11.41
CA LEU A 25 12.60 4.63 12.14
C LEU A 25 11.38 4.26 11.28
N ALA A 26 11.34 4.67 10.01
CA ALA A 26 10.27 4.33 9.09
C ALA A 26 10.19 2.82 8.82
N GLU A 27 11.32 2.17 8.56
CA GLU A 27 11.41 0.71 8.38
C GLU A 27 10.92 -0.04 9.62
N LYS A 28 11.36 0.37 10.82
CA LYS A 28 10.94 -0.24 12.09
C LYS A 28 9.46 -0.03 12.38
N ASN A 29 8.90 1.13 12.05
CA ASN A 29 7.45 1.38 12.15
C ASN A 29 6.68 0.46 11.20
N LYS A 30 7.10 0.32 9.94
CA LYS A 30 6.47 -0.58 8.96
C LYS A 30 6.47 -2.04 9.44
N VAL A 31 7.60 -2.50 9.98
CA VAL A 31 7.70 -3.84 10.58
C VAL A 31 6.77 -3.95 11.79
N SER A 32 6.75 -2.97 12.70
CA SER A 32 5.87 -2.97 13.87
C SER A 32 4.39 -3.00 13.50
N GLU A 33 3.98 -2.27 12.45
CA GLU A 33 2.61 -2.27 11.94
C GLU A 33 2.23 -3.66 11.39
N THR A 34 3.13 -4.27 10.62
CA THR A 34 2.94 -5.62 10.05
C THR A 34 2.81 -6.66 11.16
N VAL A 35 3.75 -6.70 12.11
CA VAL A 35 3.73 -7.64 13.25
C VAL A 35 2.49 -7.42 14.12
N SER A 36 2.06 -6.17 14.32
CA SER A 36 0.85 -5.84 15.07
C SER A 36 -0.41 -6.37 14.38
N LYS A 37 -0.51 -6.21 13.06
CA LYS A 37 -1.60 -6.77 12.25
C LYS A 37 -1.65 -8.30 12.38
N ASP A 38 -0.53 -8.98 12.13
CA ASP A 38 -0.43 -10.43 12.21
C ASP A 38 -0.75 -10.95 13.62
N PHE A 39 -0.35 -10.22 14.66
CA PHE A 39 -0.66 -10.55 16.06
C PHE A 39 -2.17 -10.50 16.32
N ASN A 40 -2.84 -9.44 15.86
CA ASN A 40 -4.29 -9.29 16.06
C ASN A 40 -5.08 -10.36 15.30
N GLU A 41 -4.72 -10.63 14.04
CA GLU A 41 -5.33 -11.68 13.23
C GLU A 41 -5.12 -13.06 13.87
N THR A 42 -3.88 -13.40 14.24
CA THR A 42 -3.54 -14.66 14.93
C THR A 42 -4.26 -14.78 16.27
N SER A 43 -4.40 -13.69 17.04
CA SER A 43 -5.09 -13.67 18.32
C SER A 43 -6.58 -14.01 18.16
N SER A 44 -7.23 -13.42 17.16
CA SER A 44 -8.63 -13.74 16.82
C SER A 44 -8.79 -15.19 16.38
N GLU A 45 -7.89 -15.69 15.51
CA GLU A 45 -7.90 -17.08 15.09
C GLU A 45 -7.75 -18.06 16.26
N VAL A 46 -6.82 -17.77 17.19
CA VAL A 46 -6.58 -18.61 18.39
C VAL A 46 -7.83 -18.64 19.27
N GLN A 47 -8.51 -17.52 19.45
CA GLN A 47 -9.76 -17.47 20.22
C GLN A 47 -10.85 -18.33 19.57
N THR A 48 -11.07 -18.17 18.26
CA THR A 48 -12.07 -18.95 17.53
C THR A 48 -11.78 -20.45 17.58
N LYS A 49 -10.52 -20.85 17.35
CA LYS A 49 -10.10 -22.26 17.44
C LYS A 49 -10.25 -22.82 18.85
N ARG A 50 -9.98 -22.03 19.89
CA ARG A 50 -10.18 -22.46 21.28
C ARG A 50 -11.66 -22.73 21.58
N HIS A 51 -12.56 -21.82 21.21
CA HIS A 51 -14.00 -22.05 21.38
C HIS A 51 -14.49 -23.29 20.60
N ALA A 52 -14.00 -23.48 19.37
CA ALA A 52 -14.31 -24.66 18.57
C ALA A 52 -13.81 -25.95 19.24
N LEU A 53 -12.60 -25.92 19.81
CA LEU A 53 -12.04 -27.05 20.54
C LEU A 53 -12.84 -27.36 21.81
N ASP A 54 -13.23 -26.35 22.59
CA ASP A 54 -14.06 -26.55 23.77
C ASP A 54 -15.40 -27.20 23.41
N ALA A 55 -16.04 -26.76 22.33
CA ALA A 55 -17.26 -27.37 21.81
C ALA A 55 -17.05 -28.84 21.36
N LEU A 56 -15.93 -29.14 20.69
CA LEU A 56 -15.59 -30.51 20.31
C LEU A 56 -15.32 -31.40 21.53
N LYS A 57 -14.67 -30.87 22.57
CA LYS A 57 -14.44 -31.60 23.83
C LYS A 57 -15.73 -31.97 24.53
N GLU A 58 -16.68 -31.04 24.61
CA GLU A 58 -18.02 -31.32 25.14
C GLU A 58 -18.74 -32.40 24.31
N LEU A 59 -18.61 -32.35 22.98
CA LEU A 59 -19.18 -33.36 22.10
C LEU A 59 -18.55 -34.75 22.32
N VAL A 60 -17.22 -34.82 22.46
CA VAL A 60 -16.51 -36.05 22.82
C VAL A 60 -17.01 -36.58 24.17
N GLN A 61 -17.22 -35.71 25.15
CA GLN A 61 -17.74 -36.10 26.46
C GLN A 61 -19.14 -36.71 26.36
N VAL A 62 -20.05 -36.13 25.57
CA VAL A 62 -21.38 -36.70 25.33
C VAL A 62 -21.28 -38.09 24.69
N PHE A 63 -20.39 -38.30 23.73
CA PHE A 63 -20.19 -39.63 23.12
C PHE A 63 -19.59 -40.64 24.11
N ARG A 64 -18.70 -40.22 25.02
CA ARG A 64 -18.18 -41.08 26.10
C ARG A 64 -19.29 -41.51 27.04
N ASP A 65 -20.14 -40.57 27.44
CA ASP A 65 -21.27 -40.86 28.33
C ASP A 65 -22.28 -41.79 27.64
N GLN A 66 -22.60 -41.55 26.36
CA GLN A 66 -23.49 -42.41 25.58
C GLN A 66 -22.92 -43.82 25.41
N THR A 67 -21.61 -43.96 25.19
CA THR A 67 -20.94 -45.26 25.10
C THR A 67 -21.01 -46.01 26.43
N SER A 68 -20.79 -45.33 27.56
CA SER A 68 -20.91 -45.90 28.91
C SER A 68 -22.34 -46.37 29.22
N ILE A 69 -23.35 -45.60 28.82
CA ILE A 69 -24.76 -45.98 28.97
C ILE A 69 -25.09 -47.20 28.10
N GLN A 70 -24.65 -47.22 26.83
CA GLN A 70 -24.86 -48.34 25.92
C GLN A 70 -24.25 -49.63 26.45
N GLU A 71 -23.04 -49.58 27.03
CA GLU A 71 -22.37 -50.75 27.63
C GLU A 71 -23.16 -51.33 28.82
N LYS A 72 -23.77 -50.47 29.65
CA LYS A 72 -24.65 -50.92 30.74
C LYS A 72 -25.90 -51.63 30.19
N ILE A 73 -26.56 -51.06 29.18
CA ILE A 73 -27.74 -51.65 28.55
C ILE A 73 -27.38 -52.99 27.90
N GLN A 74 -26.21 -53.09 27.28
CA GLN A 74 -25.74 -54.32 26.66
C GLN A 74 -25.51 -55.45 27.68
N ASN A 75 -25.05 -55.14 28.88
CA ASN A 75 -24.86 -56.13 29.96
C ASN A 75 -26.20 -56.69 30.51
N GLU A 76 -27.29 -55.94 30.36
CA GLU A 76 -28.64 -56.33 30.81
C GLU A 76 -29.51 -56.93 29.67
N ALA A 77 -28.96 -57.01 28.46
CA ALA A 77 -29.70 -57.36 27.24
C ALA A 77 -30.08 -58.85 27.15
N GLN A 78 -31.26 -59.12 26.57
CA GLN A 78 -31.68 -60.50 26.28
C GLN A 78 -30.92 -61.08 25.07
N PRO A 79 -30.76 -62.41 24.95
CA PRO A 79 -29.93 -63.03 23.90
C PRO A 79 -30.28 -62.64 22.45
N HIS A 80 -31.53 -62.30 22.17
CA HIS A 80 -32.00 -61.88 20.85
C HIS A 80 -31.73 -60.40 20.54
N GLU A 81 -31.38 -59.59 21.54
CA GLU A 81 -31.10 -58.14 21.43
C GLU A 81 -29.60 -57.85 21.31
N ILE A 82 -28.74 -58.73 21.85
CA ILE A 82 -27.28 -58.57 21.93
C ILE A 82 -26.67 -58.18 20.58
N LYS A 83 -27.02 -58.90 19.50
CA LYS A 83 -26.42 -58.69 18.18
C LYS A 83 -26.70 -57.29 17.61
N ASN A 84 -27.90 -56.75 17.84
CA ASN A 84 -28.23 -55.40 17.37
C ASN A 84 -27.54 -54.32 18.23
N LEU A 85 -27.40 -54.56 19.54
CA LEU A 85 -26.70 -53.65 20.45
C LEU A 85 -25.19 -53.63 20.23
N GLU A 86 -24.58 -54.75 19.82
CA GLU A 86 -23.17 -54.83 19.44
C GLU A 86 -22.84 -53.93 18.24
N ILE A 87 -23.67 -53.96 17.19
CA ILE A 87 -23.47 -53.12 15.99
C ILE A 87 -23.54 -51.63 16.37
N ASN A 88 -24.48 -51.25 17.23
CA ASN A 88 -24.62 -49.88 17.71
C ASN A 88 -23.43 -49.45 18.58
N SER A 89 -22.98 -50.33 19.49
CA SER A 89 -21.79 -50.12 20.32
C SER A 89 -20.54 -49.91 19.47
N GLU A 90 -20.36 -50.70 18.40
CA GLU A 90 -19.24 -50.54 17.48
C GLU A 90 -19.30 -49.21 16.71
N LEU A 91 -20.49 -48.77 16.28
CA LEU A 91 -20.67 -47.50 15.59
C LEU A 91 -20.38 -46.30 16.51
N LEU A 92 -20.83 -46.35 17.77
CA LEU A 92 -20.54 -45.33 18.77
C LEU A 92 -19.04 -45.22 19.05
N LYS A 93 -18.35 -46.36 19.19
CA LYS A 93 -16.89 -46.40 19.39
C LYS A 93 -16.14 -45.80 18.20
N LYS A 94 -16.46 -46.21 16.97
CA LYS A 94 -15.86 -45.60 15.76
C LYS A 94 -16.06 -44.09 15.69
N ARG A 95 -17.25 -43.61 16.06
CA ARG A 95 -17.55 -42.18 16.04
C ARG A 95 -16.81 -41.41 17.13
N LEU A 96 -16.67 -42.01 18.32
CA LEU A 96 -15.88 -41.46 19.42
C LEU A 96 -14.40 -41.37 19.06
N ASP A 97 -13.84 -42.40 18.41
CA ASP A 97 -12.45 -42.41 17.96
C ASP A 97 -12.17 -41.29 16.95
N LEU A 98 -13.01 -41.16 15.92
CA LEU A 98 -12.90 -40.08 14.92
C LEU A 98 -12.99 -38.69 15.56
N MET A 99 -13.91 -38.49 16.51
CA MET A 99 -14.06 -37.19 17.17
C MET A 99 -12.88 -36.90 18.10
N SER A 100 -12.33 -37.91 18.78
CA SER A 100 -11.14 -37.77 19.64
C SER A 100 -9.92 -37.38 18.80
N GLU A 101 -9.73 -38.04 17.65
CA GLU A 101 -8.65 -37.71 16.72
C GLU A 101 -8.79 -36.27 16.19
N SER A 102 -10.01 -35.86 15.83
CA SER A 102 -10.26 -34.48 15.39
C SER A 102 -9.97 -33.44 16.50
N CYS A 103 -10.23 -33.76 17.77
CA CYS A 103 -9.85 -32.93 18.91
C CYS A 103 -8.32 -32.80 19.02
N GLU A 104 -7.60 -33.93 18.98
CA GLU A 104 -6.14 -33.95 19.07
C GLU A 104 -5.48 -33.14 17.94
N GLN A 105 -5.99 -33.26 16.72
CA GLN A 105 -5.52 -32.48 15.57
C GLN A 105 -5.73 -30.97 15.78
N LEU A 106 -6.92 -30.56 16.25
CA LEU A 106 -7.20 -29.14 16.51
C LEU A 106 -6.38 -28.59 17.69
N GLU A 107 -6.14 -29.41 18.72
CA GLU A 107 -5.26 -29.07 19.85
C GLU A 107 -3.83 -28.77 19.39
N GLU A 108 -3.27 -29.61 18.53
CA GLU A 108 -1.90 -29.41 18.03
C GLU A 108 -1.81 -28.15 17.14
N ILE A 109 -2.80 -27.92 16.27
CA ILE A 109 -2.88 -26.68 15.48
C ILE A 109 -2.99 -25.45 16.40
N LEU A 110 -3.83 -25.52 17.43
CA LEU A 110 -4.01 -24.44 18.39
C LEU A 110 -2.70 -24.14 19.14
N LYS A 111 -1.99 -25.17 19.59
CA LYS A 111 -0.70 -25.06 20.27
C LYS A 111 0.36 -24.40 19.38
N GLN A 112 0.43 -24.77 18.10
CA GLN A 112 1.34 -24.14 17.14
C GLN A 112 1.00 -22.66 16.92
N LYS A 113 -0.29 -22.33 16.76
CA LYS A 113 -0.74 -20.94 16.61
C LYS A 113 -0.52 -20.11 17.88
N GLU A 114 -0.68 -20.68 19.06
CA GLU A 114 -0.35 -20.04 20.33
C GLU A 114 1.15 -19.75 20.48
N ALA A 115 1.99 -20.69 20.04
CA ALA A 115 3.44 -20.49 20.02
C ALA A 115 3.82 -19.35 19.08
N TYR A 116 3.27 -19.32 17.86
CA TYR A 116 3.47 -18.23 16.91
C TYR A 116 3.02 -16.88 17.46
N LYS A 117 1.83 -16.81 18.09
CA LYS A 117 1.34 -15.60 18.75
C LYS A 117 2.31 -15.07 19.81
N LYS A 118 2.91 -15.96 20.61
CA LYS A 118 3.92 -15.59 21.62
C LYS A 118 5.21 -15.05 21.00
N VAL A 119 5.59 -15.52 19.81
CA VAL A 119 6.74 -14.98 19.07
C VAL A 119 6.45 -13.54 18.62
N LEU A 120 5.29 -13.30 17.99
CA LEU A 120 4.87 -11.95 17.59
C LEU A 120 4.78 -10.98 18.78
N GLU A 121 4.28 -11.43 19.93
CA GLU A 121 4.22 -10.63 21.16
C GLU A 121 5.61 -10.20 21.65
N ARG A 122 6.59 -11.11 21.59
CA ARG A 122 7.99 -10.82 21.96
C ARG A 122 8.60 -9.82 20.99
N GLU A 123 8.39 -9.99 19.70
CA GLU A 123 8.85 -9.06 18.67
C GLU A 123 8.30 -7.64 18.88
N LEU A 124 6.99 -7.51 19.16
CA LEU A 124 6.39 -6.22 19.50
C LEU A 124 7.01 -5.61 20.77
N THR A 125 7.30 -6.44 21.77
CA THR A 125 7.92 -6.00 23.02
C THR A 125 9.34 -5.50 22.79
N THR A 126 10.08 -6.08 21.85
CA THR A 126 11.43 -5.62 21.45
C THR A 126 11.41 -4.39 20.55
N LEU A 127 10.46 -4.29 19.62
CA LEU A 127 10.39 -3.19 18.65
C LEU A 127 9.98 -1.86 19.29
N LYS A 128 9.09 -1.88 20.29
CA LYS A 128 8.61 -0.65 20.98
C LYS A 128 9.75 0.23 21.52
N PRO A 129 10.69 -0.26 22.35
CA PRO A 129 11.79 0.56 22.86
C PRO A 129 12.77 0.99 21.76
N GLU A 130 12.99 0.17 20.72
CA GLU A 130 13.83 0.54 19.57
C GLU A 130 13.26 1.74 18.81
N ILE A 131 11.97 1.69 18.46
CA ILE A 131 11.26 2.78 17.80
C ILE A 131 11.31 4.05 18.65
N HIS A 132 11.05 3.92 19.96
CA HIS A 132 11.12 5.05 20.87
C HIS A 132 12.55 5.64 20.99
N GLY A 133 13.58 4.80 20.93
CA GLY A 133 14.97 5.22 20.88
C GLY A 133 15.29 6.02 19.61
N LEU A 134 14.95 5.47 18.44
CA LEU A 134 15.15 6.10 17.14
C LEU A 134 14.38 7.43 16.99
N ALA A 135 13.14 7.50 17.50
CA ALA A 135 12.36 8.74 17.50
C ALA A 135 13.03 9.84 18.34
N ARG A 136 13.54 9.50 19.53
CA ARG A 136 14.29 10.46 20.37
C ARG A 136 15.58 10.91 19.71
N GLU A 137 16.28 10.02 19.02
CA GLU A 137 17.49 10.33 18.27
C GLU A 137 17.21 11.24 17.06
N ARG A 138 16.16 10.95 16.29
CA ARG A 138 15.68 11.82 15.21
C ARG A 138 15.38 13.24 15.72
N ASP A 139 14.66 13.34 16.83
CA ASP A 139 14.29 14.63 17.42
C ASP A 139 15.50 15.41 17.96
N LYS A 140 16.58 14.71 18.34
CA LYS A 140 17.86 15.31 18.72
C LYS A 140 18.54 15.95 17.51
N TYR A 141 18.67 15.25 16.38
CA TYR A 141 19.26 15.81 15.15
C TYR A 141 18.42 16.96 14.57
N MET A 142 17.08 16.84 14.60
CA MET A 142 16.20 17.95 14.18
C MET A 142 16.46 19.22 14.99
N ARG A 143 16.56 19.11 16.33
CA ARG A 143 16.86 20.25 17.21
C ARG A 143 18.22 20.87 16.91
N TRP A 144 19.24 20.05 16.65
CA TRP A 144 20.58 20.55 16.31
C TRP A 144 20.60 21.33 15.00
N LEU A 145 19.87 20.89 13.97
CA LEU A 145 19.76 21.61 12.70
C LEU A 145 18.95 22.91 12.85
N GLN A 146 17.89 22.91 13.66
CA GLN A 146 17.14 24.13 13.97
C GLN A 146 18.00 25.18 14.68
N GLN A 147 18.85 24.77 15.63
CA GLN A 147 19.81 25.66 16.30
C GLN A 147 20.85 26.26 15.33
N ARG A 148 21.09 25.62 14.18
CA ARG A 148 21.97 26.12 13.10
C ARG A 148 21.26 27.02 12.08
N GLY A 149 19.98 27.33 12.30
CA GLY A 149 19.21 28.26 11.46
C GLY A 149 18.41 27.59 10.34
N PHE A 150 18.32 26.26 10.29
CA PHE A 150 17.45 25.57 9.33
C PHE A 150 16.00 25.58 9.80
N SER A 151 15.07 25.92 8.90
CA SER A 151 13.64 25.88 9.20
C SER A 151 13.11 24.44 9.18
N LEU A 152 12.09 24.15 10.00
CA LEU A 152 11.45 22.84 10.05
C LEU A 152 10.95 22.35 8.67
N PRO A 153 10.34 23.20 7.81
CA PRO A 153 9.95 22.78 6.46
C PRO A 153 11.13 22.36 5.59
N LYS A 154 12.28 23.07 5.69
CA LYS A 154 13.47 22.73 4.92
C LYS A 154 14.08 21.40 5.37
N ILE A 155 14.06 21.14 6.68
CA ILE A 155 14.52 19.86 7.25
C ILE A 155 13.61 18.72 6.79
N ASN A 156 12.30 18.88 6.91
CA ASN A 156 11.32 17.87 6.46
C ASN A 156 11.42 17.60 4.96
N GLN A 157 11.65 18.62 4.14
CA GLN A 157 11.88 18.44 2.70
C GLN A 157 13.09 17.52 2.43
N VAL A 158 14.20 17.69 3.15
CA VAL A 158 15.42 16.87 2.98
C VAL A 158 15.21 15.43 3.46
N ILE A 159 14.47 15.25 4.56
CA ILE A 159 14.16 13.92 5.11
C ILE A 159 13.22 13.14 4.17
N ASN A 160 12.18 13.80 3.66
CA ASN A 160 11.15 13.17 2.84
C ASN A 160 11.63 12.91 1.40
N ARG A 161 12.65 13.63 0.92
CA ARG A 161 13.29 13.39 -0.39
C ARG A 161 13.86 11.97 -0.54
N ASN A 162 14.06 11.22 0.55
CA ASN A 162 14.57 9.84 0.57
C ASN A 162 13.54 8.79 1.06
N ILE A 163 12.29 9.17 1.37
CA ILE A 163 11.24 8.23 1.83
C ILE A 163 10.42 7.69 0.66
N GLU A 164 10.43 8.37 -0.48
CA GLU A 164 9.71 7.97 -1.70
C GLU A 164 10.47 6.94 -2.56
N GLU A 165 11.69 6.54 -2.19
CA GLU A 165 12.51 5.55 -2.94
C GLU A 165 12.24 4.07 -2.60
N THR A 166 11.04 3.69 -2.10
CA THR A 166 10.66 2.26 -1.93
C THR A 166 9.40 1.84 -2.68
N SER A 167 8.93 2.67 -3.60
CA SER A 167 7.99 2.25 -4.64
C SER A 167 8.76 2.20 -5.95
N GLU A 168 8.78 1.04 -6.59
CA GLU A 168 9.37 0.82 -7.91
C GLU A 168 8.64 1.68 -8.96
N GLU A 169 9.04 2.94 -9.10
CA GLU A 169 8.75 3.76 -10.28
C GLU A 169 10.06 4.46 -10.66
N CYS A 170 10.51 4.22 -11.89
CA CYS A 170 11.72 4.80 -12.46
C CYS A 170 11.74 6.32 -12.24
N GLU A 171 12.65 6.82 -11.42
CA GLU A 171 12.84 8.27 -11.25
C GLU A 171 13.26 8.89 -12.59
N VAL A 172 12.31 9.56 -13.23
CA VAL A 172 12.60 10.55 -14.25
C VAL A 172 12.96 11.83 -13.50
N ASP A 173 14.22 12.26 -13.62
CA ASP A 173 14.71 13.51 -13.05
C ASP A 173 13.80 14.68 -13.46
N THR A 174 12.95 15.11 -12.52
CA THR A 174 11.91 16.12 -12.75
C THR A 174 12.50 17.49 -13.02
N GLU A 175 13.80 17.74 -12.81
CA GLU A 175 14.47 18.99 -13.20
C GLU A 175 14.93 18.98 -14.67
N THR A 176 15.10 17.80 -15.29
CA THR A 176 15.50 17.66 -16.71
C THR A 176 14.36 17.26 -17.65
N LEU A 177 13.15 17.02 -17.13
CA LEU A 177 11.96 16.76 -17.93
C LEU A 177 11.69 17.89 -18.93
N PRO A 178 11.36 17.57 -20.20
CA PRO A 178 11.00 18.58 -21.20
C PRO A 178 9.77 19.39 -20.77
N HIS A 179 8.90 18.82 -19.93
CA HIS A 179 7.73 19.44 -19.30
C HIS A 179 8.04 20.73 -18.54
N ASN A 180 9.29 20.92 -18.10
CA ASN A 180 9.71 22.14 -17.44
C ASN A 180 9.68 23.38 -18.33
N ASP A 181 9.86 23.21 -19.64
CA ASP A 181 9.73 24.28 -20.62
C ASP A 181 8.31 24.30 -21.15
N GLU A 182 7.53 25.32 -20.79
CA GLU A 182 6.16 25.50 -21.24
C GLU A 182 6.04 25.49 -22.77
N LYS A 183 7.09 25.89 -23.50
CA LYS A 183 7.10 25.88 -24.97
C LYS A 183 7.03 24.48 -25.55
N THR A 184 7.28 23.43 -24.77
CA THR A 184 7.24 22.05 -25.26
C THR A 184 5.82 21.48 -25.35
N TRP A 185 4.86 22.05 -24.62
CA TRP A 185 3.47 21.57 -24.55
C TRP A 185 2.41 22.67 -24.68
N LEU A 186 2.73 23.96 -24.44
CA LEU A 186 1.76 25.05 -24.49
C LEU A 186 1.66 25.66 -25.89
N MET A 187 0.50 25.48 -26.54
CA MET A 187 0.20 26.00 -27.88
C MET A 187 -1.07 26.85 -27.87
N LEU A 188 -0.97 28.10 -27.40
CA LEU A 188 -2.12 29.00 -27.24
C LEU A 188 -2.88 29.32 -28.54
N ASN A 189 -2.20 29.27 -29.69
CA ASN A 189 -2.79 29.52 -31.01
C ASN A 189 -3.31 28.25 -31.70
N CYS A 190 -3.30 27.10 -31.02
CA CYS A 190 -3.75 25.83 -31.58
C CYS A 190 -5.27 25.64 -31.40
N SER A 191 -5.96 25.29 -32.48
CA SER A 191 -7.39 24.96 -32.43
C SER A 191 -7.60 23.49 -32.05
N ARG A 192 -8.82 23.12 -31.65
CA ARG A 192 -9.17 21.71 -31.38
C ARG A 192 -8.84 20.79 -32.55
N THR A 193 -9.25 21.17 -33.75
CA THR A 193 -9.05 20.38 -34.98
C THR A 193 -7.57 20.29 -35.35
N GLU A 194 -6.81 21.36 -35.11
CA GLU A 194 -5.37 21.34 -35.33
C GLU A 194 -4.65 20.44 -34.32
N ALA A 195 -5.08 20.44 -33.06
CA ALA A 195 -4.55 19.53 -32.04
C ALA A 195 -4.83 18.06 -32.37
N GLU A 196 -6.04 17.74 -32.84
CA GLU A 196 -6.39 16.39 -33.32
C GLU A 196 -5.47 15.95 -34.46
N ARG A 197 -5.20 16.84 -35.43
CA ARG A 197 -4.27 16.56 -36.54
C ARG A 197 -2.81 16.36 -36.10
N LEU A 198 -2.34 17.12 -35.11
CA LEU A 198 -0.96 17.03 -34.62
C LEU A 198 -0.71 15.79 -33.76
N LEU A 199 -1.74 15.33 -33.04
CA LEU A 199 -1.69 14.20 -32.14
C LEU A 199 -2.08 12.87 -32.81
N ASP A 200 -2.65 12.92 -34.01
CA ASP A 200 -3.02 11.72 -34.77
C ASP A 200 -1.80 10.81 -35.01
N GLY A 201 -1.96 9.52 -34.68
CA GLY A 201 -0.90 8.50 -34.78
C GLY A 201 0.29 8.67 -33.82
N LYS A 202 0.22 9.57 -32.82
CA LYS A 202 1.24 9.70 -31.78
C LYS A 202 1.06 8.66 -30.67
N PRO A 203 2.11 8.33 -29.90
CA PRO A 203 1.99 7.39 -28.78
C PRO A 203 1.07 7.94 -27.68
N ASP A 204 0.45 7.03 -26.94
CA ASP A 204 -0.36 7.36 -25.76
C ASP A 204 0.45 8.20 -24.76
N GLY A 205 -0.23 9.17 -24.15
CA GLY A 205 0.38 10.18 -23.28
C GLY A 205 1.04 11.36 -24.01
N THR A 206 1.04 11.38 -25.36
CA THR A 206 1.44 12.58 -26.10
C THR A 206 0.39 13.67 -25.94
N PHE A 207 0.80 14.89 -25.57
CA PHE A 207 -0.14 15.95 -25.20
C PHE A 207 0.29 17.36 -25.60
N LEU A 208 -0.70 18.25 -25.60
CA LEU A 208 -0.53 19.70 -25.66
C LEU A 208 -1.65 20.41 -24.90
N ILE A 209 -1.37 21.60 -24.37
CA ILE A 209 -2.36 22.50 -23.79
C ILE A 209 -2.56 23.67 -24.73
N ARG A 210 -3.82 23.98 -25.04
CA ARG A 210 -4.22 25.06 -25.93
C ARG A 210 -5.26 25.97 -25.28
N LYS A 211 -5.48 27.14 -25.87
CA LYS A 211 -6.57 28.01 -25.43
C LYS A 211 -7.91 27.35 -25.74
N SER A 212 -8.84 27.39 -24.77
CA SER A 212 -10.20 26.90 -25.00
C SER A 212 -10.97 27.87 -25.90
N ARG A 213 -12.06 27.37 -26.52
CA ARG A 213 -13.04 28.25 -27.16
C ARG A 213 -13.87 29.03 -26.12
N HIS A 214 -13.88 28.55 -24.88
CA HIS A 214 -14.51 29.24 -23.76
C HIS A 214 -13.57 30.32 -23.21
N VAL A 215 -14.14 31.47 -22.85
CA VAL A 215 -13.41 32.61 -22.25
C VAL A 215 -12.70 32.15 -20.98
N ASP A 216 -11.43 32.55 -20.83
CA ASP A 216 -10.57 32.31 -19.67
C ASP A 216 -10.46 30.84 -19.23
N LYS A 217 -10.46 29.92 -20.20
CA LYS A 217 -10.21 28.50 -19.96
C LYS A 217 -9.13 27.95 -20.89
N TYR A 218 -8.46 26.91 -20.42
CA TYR A 218 -7.55 26.11 -21.24
C TYR A 218 -8.19 24.77 -21.58
N ALA A 219 -7.62 24.10 -22.57
CA ALA A 219 -7.99 22.73 -22.90
C ALA A 219 -6.72 21.89 -23.08
N LEU A 220 -6.64 20.78 -22.34
CA LEU A 220 -5.69 19.70 -22.60
C LEU A 220 -6.18 18.90 -23.80
N SER A 221 -5.30 18.59 -24.74
CA SER A 221 -5.51 17.58 -25.79
C SER A 221 -4.45 16.50 -25.61
N VAL A 222 -4.85 15.24 -25.44
CA VAL A 222 -3.95 14.12 -25.10
C VAL A 222 -4.35 12.85 -25.84
N VAL A 223 -3.37 12.05 -26.28
CA VAL A 223 -3.62 10.72 -26.85
C VAL A 223 -3.78 9.71 -25.73
N CYS A 224 -4.87 8.94 -25.76
CA CYS A 224 -5.11 7.83 -24.85
C CYS A 224 -5.84 6.73 -25.62
N ASN A 225 -5.39 5.47 -25.49
CA ASN A 225 -5.95 4.33 -26.21
C ASN A 225 -6.01 4.58 -27.74
N GLY A 226 -4.98 5.22 -28.30
CA GLY A 226 -4.89 5.54 -29.73
C GLY A 226 -5.86 6.61 -30.24
N SER A 227 -6.59 7.30 -29.36
CA SER A 227 -7.53 8.38 -29.73
C SER A 227 -7.19 9.69 -29.04
N VAL A 228 -7.44 10.83 -29.71
CA VAL A 228 -7.22 12.16 -29.15
C VAL A 228 -8.41 12.57 -28.28
N ASN A 229 -8.14 12.76 -26.99
CA ASN A 229 -9.10 13.19 -25.98
C ASN A 229 -8.87 14.65 -25.59
N HIS A 230 -9.94 15.33 -25.16
CA HIS A 230 -9.89 16.75 -24.80
C HIS A 230 -10.51 17.00 -23.42
N CYS A 231 -9.75 17.63 -22.53
CA CYS A 231 -10.19 17.97 -21.18
C CYS A 231 -10.16 19.48 -20.97
N ILE A 232 -11.21 20.05 -20.39
CA ILE A 232 -11.23 21.47 -20.02
C ILE A 232 -10.44 21.66 -18.73
N ILE A 233 -9.53 22.62 -18.73
CA ILE A 233 -8.83 23.07 -17.53
C ILE A 233 -9.52 24.35 -17.08
N ASN A 234 -10.12 24.30 -15.90
CA ASN A 234 -10.79 25.43 -15.28
C ASN A 234 -9.77 26.24 -14.48
N GLU A 235 -9.82 27.56 -14.63
CA GLU A 235 -9.09 28.50 -13.78
C GLU A 235 -10.05 29.03 -12.72
N THR A 236 -9.72 28.80 -11.44
CA THR A 236 -10.54 29.21 -10.29
C THR A 236 -9.71 30.00 -9.28
N SER A 237 -10.36 30.62 -8.29
CA SER A 237 -9.65 31.31 -7.21
C SER A 237 -8.77 30.39 -6.35
N LYS A 238 -8.97 29.07 -6.39
CA LYS A 238 -8.17 28.07 -5.68
C LYS A 238 -6.98 27.54 -6.48
N GLY A 239 -6.99 27.75 -7.80
CA GLY A 239 -6.01 27.19 -8.74
C GLY A 239 -6.65 26.66 -10.01
N LEU A 240 -5.83 26.02 -10.84
CA LEU A 240 -6.19 25.35 -12.07
C LEU A 240 -6.46 23.85 -11.84
N GLY A 241 -7.33 23.25 -12.64
CA GLY A 241 -7.62 21.81 -12.59
C GLY A 241 -8.72 21.36 -13.56
N PHE A 242 -8.92 20.04 -13.67
CA PHE A 242 -9.92 19.47 -14.57
C PHE A 242 -11.32 19.46 -13.95
N THR A 243 -11.43 19.11 -12.66
CA THR A 243 -12.69 19.00 -11.91
C THR A 243 -12.53 19.46 -10.47
N GLU A 244 -13.57 20.05 -9.88
CA GLU A 244 -13.61 20.25 -8.42
C GLU A 244 -13.75 18.89 -7.71
N PRO A 245 -13.12 18.68 -6.54
CA PRO A 245 -12.37 19.64 -5.71
C PRO A 245 -10.89 19.84 -6.07
N TYR A 246 -10.40 19.27 -7.17
CA TYR A 246 -8.97 19.18 -7.53
C TYR A 246 -8.42 20.39 -8.31
N ASN A 247 -9.07 21.55 -8.24
CA ASN A 247 -8.57 22.80 -8.83
C ASN A 247 -7.55 23.47 -7.89
N ILE A 248 -6.43 22.80 -7.65
CA ILE A 248 -5.45 23.14 -6.59
C ILE A 248 -4.09 23.59 -7.14
N TYR A 249 -3.86 23.53 -8.45
CA TYR A 249 -2.55 23.82 -9.04
C TYR A 249 -2.37 25.33 -9.25
N PRO A 250 -1.28 25.95 -8.75
CA PRO A 250 -1.08 27.39 -8.91
C PRO A 250 -0.85 27.84 -10.36
N THR A 251 -0.21 26.99 -11.18
CA THR A 251 0.09 27.28 -12.59
C THR A 251 -0.22 26.08 -13.50
N LEU A 252 -0.30 26.31 -14.81
CA LEU A 252 -0.41 25.22 -15.80
C LEU A 252 0.81 24.30 -15.74
N LYS A 253 2.00 24.85 -15.48
CA LYS A 253 3.22 24.06 -15.33
C LYS A 253 3.14 23.10 -14.15
N ASP A 254 2.67 23.57 -12.99
CA ASP A 254 2.50 22.71 -11.81
C ASP A 254 1.51 21.57 -12.08
N LEU A 255 0.42 21.87 -12.80
CA LEU A 255 -0.55 20.87 -13.25
C LEU A 255 0.11 19.84 -14.17
N VAL A 256 0.86 20.30 -15.18
CA VAL A 256 1.52 19.43 -16.15
C VAL A 256 2.56 18.53 -15.49
N LEU A 257 3.39 19.08 -14.60
CA LEU A 257 4.41 18.30 -13.88
C LEU A 257 3.78 17.23 -12.99
N HIS A 258 2.67 17.53 -12.34
CA HIS A 258 1.97 16.54 -11.51
C HIS A 258 1.41 15.38 -12.37
N TYR A 259 0.70 15.69 -13.46
CA TYR A 259 0.14 14.65 -14.32
C TYR A 259 1.17 14.04 -15.29
N ALA A 260 2.44 14.45 -15.25
CA ALA A 260 3.52 13.76 -15.97
C ALA A 260 3.79 12.37 -15.40
N THR A 261 3.58 12.18 -14.09
CA THR A 261 3.76 10.92 -13.37
C THR A 261 2.45 10.34 -12.83
N ASN A 262 1.39 11.14 -12.73
CA ASN A 262 0.12 10.72 -12.14
C ASN A 262 -0.97 10.56 -13.22
N SER A 263 -1.70 9.44 -13.18
CA SER A 263 -2.73 9.12 -14.19
C SER A 263 -3.92 10.09 -14.13
N LEU A 264 -4.49 10.40 -15.30
CA LEU A 264 -5.69 11.21 -15.43
C LEU A 264 -6.99 10.45 -15.11
N GLU A 265 -6.90 9.15 -14.82
CA GLU A 265 -8.05 8.27 -14.53
C GLU A 265 -8.94 8.80 -13.40
N ILE A 266 -8.35 9.50 -12.43
CA ILE A 266 -9.07 10.12 -11.31
C ILE A 266 -10.13 11.14 -11.74
N HIS A 267 -9.98 11.70 -12.95
CA HIS A 267 -10.95 12.63 -13.53
C HIS A 267 -11.90 11.97 -14.53
N ASN A 268 -11.48 10.86 -15.13
CA ASN A 268 -12.25 10.09 -16.11
C ASN A 268 -11.61 8.72 -16.29
N ASP A 269 -12.31 7.65 -15.90
CA ASP A 269 -11.84 6.26 -15.99
C ASP A 269 -11.38 5.84 -17.41
N LEU A 270 -11.82 6.55 -18.46
CA LEU A 270 -11.41 6.30 -19.85
C LEU A 270 -10.05 6.93 -20.22
N LEU A 271 -9.49 7.77 -19.34
CA LEU A 271 -8.20 8.46 -19.51
C LEU A 271 -7.13 7.84 -18.62
N ASN A 272 -6.94 6.52 -18.74
CA ASN A 272 -5.84 5.83 -18.08
C ASN A 272 -4.50 6.09 -18.81
N THR A 273 -4.03 7.34 -18.71
CA THR A 273 -2.74 7.79 -19.24
C THR A 273 -2.18 8.92 -18.38
N VAL A 274 -0.87 9.09 -18.44
CA VAL A 274 -0.15 10.26 -17.93
C VAL A 274 0.17 11.23 -19.07
N LEU A 275 0.59 12.45 -18.75
CA LEU A 275 1.12 13.44 -19.70
C LEU A 275 2.58 13.11 -20.05
N ALA A 276 2.82 11.96 -20.66
CA ALA A 276 4.18 11.42 -20.87
C ALA A 276 5.03 12.28 -21.82
N TYR A 277 4.48 12.74 -22.94
CA TYR A 277 5.27 13.33 -24.04
C TYR A 277 4.74 14.71 -24.46
N PRO A 278 5.42 15.81 -24.10
CA PRO A 278 5.12 17.14 -24.64
C PRO A 278 5.31 17.13 -26.17
N ILE A 279 4.31 17.56 -26.93
CA ILE A 279 4.29 17.41 -28.39
C ILE A 279 5.51 18.03 -29.10
N LEU A 280 6.11 19.09 -28.55
CA LEU A 280 7.27 19.79 -29.15
C LEU A 280 8.62 19.38 -28.54
N ALA A 281 8.67 18.40 -27.64
CA ALA A 281 9.91 17.92 -27.03
C ALA A 281 10.75 17.02 -27.95
N CYS A 282 10.11 16.31 -28.88
CA CYS A 282 10.78 15.33 -29.76
C CYS A 282 10.78 15.77 -31.23
N ASN A 283 11.67 16.71 -31.60
CA ASN A 283 11.98 17.02 -32.99
C ASN A 283 13.13 16.16 -33.55
N GLY A 284 13.20 14.87 -33.16
CA GLY A 284 14.19 13.92 -33.65
C GLY A 284 13.60 12.52 -33.78
N SER A 285 13.29 12.11 -35.01
CA SER A 285 13.29 10.72 -35.48
C SER A 285 12.44 9.69 -34.70
N TYR A 286 11.14 9.61 -34.99
CA TYR A 286 10.40 8.36 -34.77
C TYR A 286 10.82 7.33 -35.83
N ILE A 287 11.96 6.68 -35.62
CA ILE A 287 12.30 5.41 -36.29
C ILE A 287 12.32 4.37 -35.18
N GLY A 288 11.47 3.36 -35.34
CA GLY A 288 10.97 2.53 -34.27
C GLY A 288 12.01 1.73 -33.52
N GLU A 289 11.86 1.70 -32.20
CA GLU A 289 12.15 0.57 -31.34
C GLU A 289 11.00 0.44 -30.31
N ASN A 290 10.68 -0.81 -29.97
CA ASN A 290 9.45 -1.24 -29.31
C ASN A 290 9.07 -0.48 -28.02
N PRO A 291 7.77 -0.31 -27.73
CA PRO A 291 7.33 0.17 -26.42
C PRO A 291 7.67 -0.85 -25.32
N PRO A 292 8.04 -0.40 -24.12
CA PRO A 292 8.20 -1.28 -22.96
C PRO A 292 6.84 -1.94 -22.63
N ILE A 293 6.89 -3.25 -22.38
CA ILE A 293 5.74 -4.06 -22.00
C ILE A 293 5.28 -3.60 -20.61
N TYR A 294 4.07 -3.03 -20.54
CA TYR A 294 3.36 -2.87 -19.26
C TYR A 294 2.66 -4.19 -18.93
N VAL A 295 3.02 -4.77 -17.79
CA VAL A 295 2.34 -5.93 -17.21
C VAL A 295 1.04 -5.45 -16.57
N SER A 296 -0.01 -6.24 -16.80
CA SER A 296 -1.42 -6.04 -16.46
C SER A 296 -1.72 -5.96 -14.98
#